data_AF-X1PA88-F1
#
_entry.id   AF-X1PA88-F1
#
_cell.length_a   1.000
_cell.length_b   1.000
_cell.length_c   1.000
_cell.angle_alpha   90.00
_cell.angle_beta   90.00
_cell.angle_gamma   90.00
#
_symmetry.space_group_name_H-M   'P 1'
#
loop_
_entity.id
_entity.type
_entity.pdbx_description
1 polymer ?
#
loop_
_entity_poly.entity_id
_entity_poly.type
_entity_poly.pdbx_seq_one_letter_code
_entity_poly.pdbx_strand_id
1 'polypeptide(L)' 'MKKQVFSGIQPTGNIHIGNYFGAMKQWVVSQAEFSNIFCI' A
#
# COMPACT_ATOMS: atom_id res chain seq x y z
N MET A 1 2.54 7.60 -19.70
CA MET A 1 1.49 7.04 -18.81
C MET A 1 2.15 6.47 -17.57
N LYS A 2 1.65 6.81 -16.36
CA LYS A 2 2.10 6.14 -15.13
C LYS A 2 1.55 4.71 -15.09
N LYS A 3 2.34 3.74 -14.63
CA LYS A 3 1.87 2.37 -14.41
C LYS A 3 0.89 2.35 -13.23
N GLN A 4 -0.10 1.47 -13.26
CA GLN A 4 -1.08 1.32 -12.18
C GLN A 4 -0.65 0.22 -11.21
N VAL A 5 -0.83 0.48 -9.91
CA VAL A 5 -0.57 -0.48 -8.82
C VAL A 5 -1.83 -0.60 -7.98
N PHE A 6 -2.30 -1.83 -7.78
CA PHE A 6 -3.41 -2.14 -6.88
C PHE A 6 -2.86 -2.82 -5.63
N SER A 7 -3.20 -2.30 -4.45
CA SER A 7 -2.73 -2.80 -3.16
C SER A 7 -3.91 -3.08 -2.23
N GLY A 8 -4.03 -4.32 -1.76
CA GLY A 8 -5.08 -4.74 -0.83
C GLY A 8 -4.54 -4.94 0.58
N ILE A 9 -5.31 -4.57 1.59
CA ILE A 9 -5.06 -4.92 2.98
C ILE A 9 -6.32 -5.49 3.61
N GLN A 10 -6.19 -6.58 4.38
CA GLN A 10 -7.33 -7.14 5.09
C GLN A 10 -7.70 -6.24 6.29
N PRO A 11 -8.99 -5.95 6.55
CA PRO A 11 -9.43 -5.09 7.64
C PRO A 11 -9.51 -5.87 8.95
N THR A 12 -8.36 -6.34 9.44
CA THR A 12 -8.27 -7.18 10.67
C THR A 12 -8.32 -6.38 11.97
N GLY A 13 -8.50 -5.06 11.91
CA GLY A 13 -8.58 -4.16 13.08
C GLY A 13 -7.23 -3.80 13.70
N ASN A 14 -6.33 -4.78 13.88
CA ASN A 14 -4.99 -4.54 14.41
C ASN A 14 -3.93 -4.60 13.31
N ILE A 15 -3.47 -3.43 12.86
CA ILE A 15 -2.30 -3.32 12.00
C ILE A 15 -1.04 -3.57 12.84
N HIS A 16 -0.22 -4.51 12.42
CA HIS A 16 1.05 -4.81 13.10
C HIS A 16 2.21 -4.07 12.45
N ILE A 17 3.32 -3.89 13.19
CA ILE A 17 4.53 -3.23 12.71
C ILE A 17 5.12 -3.89 11.44
N GLY A 18 4.91 -5.20 11.28
CA GLY A 18 5.27 -5.94 10.08
C GLY A 18 4.49 -5.49 8.83
N ASN A 19 3.20 -5.17 8.97
CA ASN A 19 2.40 -4.64 7.85
C ASN A 19 2.90 -3.26 7.42
N TYR A 20 3.32 -2.44 8.39
CA TYR A 20 3.87 -1.13 8.11
C TYR A 20 5.19 -1.20 7.35
N PHE A 21 6.19 -1.90 7.88
CA PHE A 21 7.50 -2.01 7.23
C PHE A 21 7.50 -2.89 5.99
N GLY A 22 6.64 -3.92 5.95
CA GLY A 22 6.56 -4.86 4.84
C GLY A 22 5.77 -4.35 3.63
N ALA A 23 4.81 -3.43 3.85
CA ALA A 23 3.95 -2.97 2.77
C ALA A 23 3.68 -1.45 2.82
N MET A 24 3.06 -0.95 3.89
CA MET A 24 2.52 0.42 3.88
C MET A 24 3.57 1.50 3.67
N LYS A 25 4.75 1.36 4.26
CA LYS A 25 5.85 2.31 4.07
C LYS A 25 6.25 2.40 2.59
N GLN A 26 6.30 1.25 1.91
CA GLN A 26 6.64 1.20 0.48
C GLN A 26 5.51 1.79 -0.37
N TRP A 27 4.25 1.55 0.00
CA TRP A 27 3.08 2.13 -0.67
C TRP A 27 3.07 3.65 -0.64
N VAL A 28 3.50 4.27 0.47
CA VAL A 28 3.62 5.74 0.56
C VAL A 28 4.70 6.25 -0.39
N VAL A 29 5.87 5.60 -0.43
CA VAL A 29 6.97 5.99 -1.32
C VAL A 29 6.59 5.83 -2.79
N SER A 30 5.84 4.78 -3.16
CA SER A 30 5.44 4.50 -4.54
C SER A 30 4.37 5.45 -5.09
N GLN A 31 3.79 6.35 -4.28
CA GLN A 31 2.79 7.32 -4.74
C GLN A 31 3.35 8.33 -5.76
N ALA A 32 4.65 8.64 -5.67
CA ALA A 32 5.30 9.55 -6.62
C ALA A 32 5.42 8.94 -8.03
N GLU A 33 5.70 7.64 -8.12
CA GLU A 33 5.96 6.93 -9.39
C GLU A 33 4.70 6.37 -10.06
N PHE A 34 3.73 5.88 -9.28
CA PHE A 34 2.63 5.06 -9.81
C PHE A 34 1.25 5.72 -9.58
N SER A 35 0.27 5.34 -10.40
CA SER A 35 -1.14 5.54 -10.05
C SER A 35 -1.56 4.40 -9.13
N ASN A 36 -1.80 4.71 -7.86
CA ASN A 36 -2.09 3.70 -6.83
C ASN A 36 -3.60 3.59 -6.57
N ILE A 37 -4.08 2.37 -6.40
CA ILE A 37 -5.43 2.04 -5.94
C ILE A 37 -5.28 1.19 -4.68
N PHE A 38 -5.89 1.63 -3.59
CA PHE A 38 -5.88 0.91 -2.31
C PHE A 38 -7.25 0.28 -2.05
N CYS A 39 -7.27 -1.00 -1.71
CA CYS A 39 -8.46 -1.77 -1.35
C CYS A 39 -8.36 -2.20 0.11
N ILE A 40 -9.45 -2.00 0.84
CA ILE A 40 -9.60 -2.34 2.26
C ILE A 40 -10.55 -3.54 2.34
#